data_AF-A0A3R7AE72-F1
#
_entry.id   AF-A0A3R7AE72-F1
#
_cell.length_a   1.000
_cell.length_b   1.000
_cell.length_c   1.000
_cell.angle_alpha   90.00
_cell.angle_beta   90.00
_cell.angle_gamma   90.00
#
_symmetry.space_group_name_H-M   'P 1'
#
loop_
_entity.id
_entity.type
_entity.pdbx_description
1 polymer ?
#
loop_
_entity_poly.entity_id
_entity_poly.type
_entity_poly.pdbx_seq_one_letter_code
_entity_poly.pdbx_strand_id
1 'polypeptide(L)'
;MLGIGWWCAFRHWRSSGDVSFLSKRAVLENKLLFVLQWMYLPIGLAVSRLWHCQDAPNPLDRTEMLSSMSVDATVACLGTTHTMALIGIAGGLGLPFLVGFPILLYHRINFIGAFAEPERHERFIQAKELTYLLNVSDDYYVLNVAQYASYSRDMRLFPVHVCVLKVVLLGVFTFGRSRYPSIDMQPLQGMLFAVVLIVVVTHRSWWASPFRCRSTAQLSFVLDSLLTFDAIMGTDPQCMLLLSANPIKSALTVASVKVALLGFVHTMGTLVVAGVVVGTFCKKRARQLNWPTHIHMRPLVRHVAQVTKWVAALKAADHVLQRDQLHEMAALISAAYVEALGSAVLASERIDDCVNKFISELQHYKVATRYSPNTKRFE
;
A
#
# COMPACT_ATOMS: atom_id res chain seq x y z
N MET A 1 9.36 14.35 17.35
CA MET A 1 10.58 13.49 17.39
C MET A 1 10.98 13.02 15.99
N LEU A 2 10.13 12.32 15.22
CA LEU A 2 10.46 11.87 13.85
C LEU A 2 10.82 13.01 12.86
N GLY A 3 10.08 14.13 12.87
CA GLY A 3 10.35 15.26 11.96
C GLY A 3 11.69 15.98 12.22
N ILE A 4 12.15 16.02 13.47
CA ILE A 4 13.41 16.68 13.85
C ILE A 4 14.60 15.78 13.49
N GLY A 5 14.50 14.47 13.79
CA GLY A 5 15.50 13.49 13.34
C GLY A 5 15.60 13.43 11.81
N TRP A 6 14.48 13.62 11.12
CA TRP A 6 14.44 13.66 9.66
C TRP A 6 15.10 14.90 9.07
N TRP A 7 14.88 16.08 9.66
CA TRP A 7 15.56 17.30 9.25
C TRP A 7 17.08 17.20 9.50
N CYS A 8 17.51 16.69 10.66
CA CYS A 8 18.92 16.49 10.96
C CYS A 8 19.58 15.50 9.98
N ALA A 9 18.95 14.35 9.71
CA ALA A 9 19.43 13.38 8.73
C ALA A 9 19.48 13.97 7.31
N PHE A 10 18.44 14.70 6.91
CA PHE A 10 18.37 15.35 5.59
C PHE A 10 19.46 16.41 5.41
N ARG A 11 19.72 17.21 6.45
CA ARG A 11 20.76 18.24 6.43
C ARG A 11 22.14 17.62 6.36
N HIS A 12 22.39 16.57 7.14
CA HIS A 12 23.64 15.82 7.12
C HIS A 12 23.91 15.12 5.79
N TRP A 13 22.88 14.54 5.17
CA TRP A 13 22.97 13.89 3.86
C TRP A 13 23.17 14.89 2.73
N ARG A 14 22.53 16.05 2.78
CA ARG A 14 22.73 17.12 1.79
C ARG A 14 24.13 17.73 1.88
N SER A 15 24.71 17.83 3.08
CA SER A 15 26.07 18.35 3.27
C SER A 15 27.17 17.36 2.91
N SER A 16 26.88 16.06 2.82
CA SER A 16 27.88 15.03 2.54
C SER A 16 28.13 14.77 1.04
N GLY A 17 27.34 15.34 0.14
CA GLY A 17 27.57 15.25 -1.32
C GLY A 17 27.39 13.85 -1.92
N ASP A 18 26.92 12.87 -1.14
CA ASP A 18 26.75 11.48 -1.55
C ASP A 18 25.47 11.31 -2.39
N VAL A 19 25.62 10.90 -3.66
CA VAL A 19 24.51 10.71 -4.61
C VAL A 19 23.51 9.65 -4.12
N SER A 20 23.95 8.70 -3.27
CA SER A 20 23.07 7.71 -2.63
C SER A 20 22.07 8.32 -1.65
N PHE A 21 22.18 9.62 -1.33
CA PHE A 21 21.18 10.28 -0.49
C PHE A 21 19.79 10.28 -1.11
N LEU A 22 19.69 10.37 -2.44
CA LEU A 22 18.41 10.41 -3.15
C LEU A 22 17.63 9.10 -2.96
N SER A 23 18.33 7.96 -3.07
CA SER A 23 17.70 6.66 -2.86
C SER A 23 17.40 6.38 -1.39
N LYS A 24 18.31 6.72 -0.46
CA LYS A 24 18.06 6.64 0.99
C LYS A 24 16.83 7.47 1.41
N ARG A 25 16.71 8.69 0.87
CA ARG A 25 15.54 9.56 1.08
C ARG A 25 14.27 8.93 0.54
N ALA A 26 14.28 8.43 -0.70
CA ALA A 26 13.11 7.83 -1.32
C ALA A 26 12.63 6.56 -0.58
N VAL A 27 13.56 5.73 -0.09
CA VAL A 27 13.25 4.57 0.74
C VAL A 27 12.57 4.99 2.03
N LEU A 28 13.09 6.02 2.70
CA LEU A 28 12.50 6.53 3.94
C LEU A 28 11.11 7.14 3.69
N GLU A 29 10.95 7.93 2.64
CA GLU A 29 9.66 8.53 2.26
C GLU A 29 8.62 7.44 1.98
N ASN A 30 8.97 6.39 1.23
CA ASN A 30 8.06 5.27 0.99
C ASN A 30 7.65 4.53 2.26
N LYS A 31 8.59 4.28 3.18
CA LYS A 31 8.28 3.67 4.48
C LYS A 31 7.34 4.55 5.29
N LEU A 32 7.58 5.86 5.30
CA LEU A 32 6.72 6.81 5.99
C LEU A 32 5.30 6.82 5.41
N LEU A 33 5.17 6.86 4.08
CA LEU A 33 3.87 6.84 3.40
C LEU A 33 3.09 5.57 3.76
N PHE A 34 3.76 4.41 3.86
CA PHE A 34 3.14 3.17 4.32
C PHE A 34 2.67 3.25 5.78
N VAL A 35 3.51 3.77 6.69
CA VAL A 35 3.14 3.95 8.10
C VAL A 35 1.97 4.91 8.26
N LEU A 36 1.98 6.04 7.54
CA LEU A 36 0.89 7.02 7.56
C LEU A 36 -0.41 6.41 7.02
N GLN A 37 -0.35 5.60 5.96
CA GLN A 37 -1.51 4.90 5.42
C GLN A 37 -2.09 3.88 6.42
N TRP A 38 -1.23 3.18 7.17
CA TRP A 38 -1.64 2.26 8.22
C TRP A 38 -2.28 3.00 9.41
N MET A 39 -1.66 4.10 9.85
CA MET A 39 -2.14 4.97 10.93
C MET A 39 -3.34 5.84 10.54
N TYR A 40 -3.73 5.87 9.27
CA TYR A 40 -4.75 6.78 8.76
C TYR A 40 -6.11 6.65 9.47
N LEU A 41 -6.60 5.42 9.64
CA LEU A 41 -7.88 5.17 10.32
C LEU A 41 -7.77 5.41 11.84
N PRO A 42 -6.75 4.91 12.57
CA PRO A 42 -6.54 5.26 13.97
C PRO A 42 -6.51 6.77 14.24
N ILE A 43 -5.78 7.54 13.42
CA ILE A 43 -5.71 9.00 13.53
C ILE A 43 -7.09 9.63 13.27
N GLY A 44 -7.78 9.20 12.20
CA GLY A 44 -9.14 9.67 11.92
C GLY A 44 -10.11 9.39 13.05
N LEU A 45 -10.05 8.19 13.65
CA LEU A 45 -10.88 7.82 14.80
C LEU A 45 -10.55 8.66 16.04
N ALA A 46 -9.28 8.97 16.29
CA ALA A 46 -8.90 9.86 17.39
C ALA A 46 -9.45 11.28 17.18
N VAL A 47 -9.31 11.83 15.96
CA VAL A 47 -9.78 13.17 15.60
C VAL A 47 -11.31 13.26 15.65
N SER A 48 -12.02 12.27 15.11
CA SER A 48 -13.49 12.21 15.14
C SER A 48 -14.05 12.21 16.55
N ARG A 49 -13.42 11.51 17.50
CA ARG A 49 -13.86 11.50 18.90
C ARG A 49 -13.78 12.87 19.57
N LEU A 50 -12.88 13.75 19.11
CA LEU A 50 -12.79 15.12 19.62
C LEU A 50 -14.05 15.95 19.32
N TRP A 51 -14.82 15.58 18.29
CA TRP A 51 -16.06 16.25 17.91
C TRP A 51 -17.28 15.81 18.71
N HIS A 52 -17.15 14.74 19.50
CA HIS A 52 -18.28 14.10 20.15
C HIS A 52 -18.33 14.40 21.64
N CYS A 53 -19.53 14.78 22.09
CA CYS A 53 -19.87 14.94 23.49
C CYS A 53 -20.87 13.86 23.94
N GLN A 54 -20.89 13.61 25.24
CA GLN A 54 -21.79 12.69 25.92
C GLN A 54 -22.49 13.44 27.05
N ASP A 55 -23.78 13.17 27.22
CA ASP A 55 -24.57 13.77 28.28
C ASP A 55 -24.77 12.71 29.38
N ALA A 56 -24.41 13.06 30.61
CA ALA A 56 -24.56 12.20 31.78
C ALA A 56 -25.26 12.97 32.91
N PRO A 57 -26.12 12.31 33.70
CA PRO A 57 -26.72 12.95 34.86
C PRO A 57 -25.62 13.37 35.85
N ASN A 58 -25.70 14.60 36.35
CA ASN A 58 -24.73 15.10 37.31
C ASN A 58 -24.84 14.27 38.62
N PRO A 59 -23.73 13.70 39.13
CA PRO A 59 -23.76 12.88 40.34
C PRO A 59 -24.16 13.66 41.60
N LEU A 60 -24.02 14.98 41.59
CA LEU A 60 -24.38 15.88 42.69
C LEU A 60 -25.83 16.38 42.60
N ASP A 61 -26.35 16.60 41.39
CA ASP A 61 -27.74 16.99 41.14
C ASP A 61 -28.31 16.23 39.94
N ARG A 62 -29.24 15.30 40.21
CA ARG A 62 -29.85 14.46 39.17
C ARG A 62 -30.77 15.23 38.22
N THR A 63 -31.11 16.48 38.53
CA THR A 63 -31.92 17.34 37.67
C THR A 63 -31.09 18.03 36.59
N GLU A 64 -29.76 18.07 36.75
CA GLU A 64 -28.84 18.64 35.77
C GLU A 64 -28.14 17.55 34.94
N MET A 65 -28.02 17.79 33.63
CA MET A 65 -27.18 16.98 32.74
C MET A 65 -25.83 17.64 32.52
N LEU A 66 -24.76 16.92 32.82
CA LEU A 66 -23.40 17.34 32.51
C LEU A 66 -23.04 16.86 31.10
N SER A 67 -22.77 17.80 30.20
CA SER A 67 -22.26 17.49 28.87
C SER A 67 -20.74 17.51 28.90
N SER A 68 -20.12 16.35 28.69
CA SER A 68 -18.67 16.19 28.69
C SER A 68 -18.15 15.61 27.37
N MET A 69 -16.87 15.79 27.11
CA MET A 69 -16.23 15.29 25.91
C MET A 69 -16.12 13.76 25.96
N SER A 70 -16.42 13.08 24.83
CA SER A 70 -16.43 11.61 24.79
C SER A 70 -15.05 10.95 25.00
N VAL A 71 -13.96 11.70 24.83
CA VAL A 71 -12.58 11.24 25.05
C VAL A 71 -12.16 11.45 26.50
N ASP A 72 -12.68 12.49 27.14
CA ASP A 72 -12.28 12.91 28.48
C ASP A 72 -13.48 13.54 29.20
N ALA A 73 -14.03 12.80 30.17
CA ALA A 73 -15.18 13.22 30.94
C ALA A 73 -14.90 14.44 31.85
N THR A 74 -13.63 14.81 32.06
CA THR A 74 -13.24 15.99 32.85
C THR A 74 -13.39 17.30 32.05
N VAL A 75 -13.47 17.20 30.72
CA VAL A 75 -13.60 18.35 29.83
C VAL A 75 -15.06 18.59 29.51
N ALA A 76 -15.59 19.74 29.93
CA ALA A 76 -16.94 20.18 29.59
C ALA A 76 -17.09 20.39 28.07
N CYS A 77 -18.16 19.86 27.50
CA CYS A 77 -18.49 20.07 26.10
C CYS A 77 -18.71 21.56 25.83
N LEU A 78 -18.22 22.05 24.67
CA LEU A 78 -18.25 23.47 24.28
C LEU A 78 -17.50 24.42 25.24
N GLY A 79 -16.77 23.90 26.23
CA GLY A 79 -15.86 24.69 27.06
C GLY A 79 -14.67 25.23 26.27
N THR A 80 -13.89 26.12 26.89
CA THR A 80 -12.68 26.71 26.30
C THR A 80 -11.66 25.64 25.92
N THR A 81 -11.44 24.65 26.78
CA THR A 81 -10.53 23.51 26.57
C THR A 81 -10.98 22.62 25.41
N HIS A 82 -12.27 22.29 25.34
CA HIS A 82 -12.86 21.54 24.22
C HIS A 82 -12.70 22.29 22.90
N THR A 83 -13.00 23.59 22.89
CA THR A 83 -12.90 24.45 21.70
C THR A 83 -11.45 24.57 21.22
N MET A 84 -10.49 24.72 22.14
CA MET A 84 -9.06 24.73 21.81
C MET A 84 -8.58 23.39 21.24
N ALA A 85 -9.01 22.26 21.81
CA ALA A 85 -8.67 20.94 21.28
C ALA A 85 -9.25 20.73 19.88
N LEU A 86 -10.49 21.17 19.65
CA LEU A 86 -11.17 21.07 18.36
C LEU A 86 -10.49 21.93 17.29
N ILE A 87 -10.14 23.19 17.59
CA ILE A 87 -9.45 24.07 16.64
C ILE A 87 -8.00 23.63 16.43
N GLY A 88 -7.25 23.39 17.51
CA GLY A 88 -5.82 23.11 17.46
C GLY A 88 -5.50 21.71 16.93
N ILE A 89 -6.11 20.67 17.52
CA ILE A 89 -5.80 19.28 17.18
C ILE A 89 -6.64 18.83 15.97
N ALA A 90 -7.96 18.95 16.03
CA ALA A 90 -8.80 18.50 14.93
C ALA A 90 -8.69 19.41 13.70
N GLY A 91 -8.73 20.73 13.87
CA GLY A 91 -8.60 21.72 12.80
C GLY A 91 -7.17 21.87 12.27
N GLY A 92 -6.19 22.04 13.16
CA GLY A 92 -4.81 22.32 12.77
C GLY A 92 -4.01 21.12 12.29
N LEU A 93 -4.29 19.91 12.79
CA LEU A 93 -3.51 18.69 12.48
C LEU A 93 -4.37 17.60 11.83
N GLY A 94 -5.55 17.34 12.38
CA GLY A 94 -6.41 16.23 11.96
C GLY A 94 -6.97 16.40 10.55
N LEU A 95 -7.69 17.47 10.29
CA LEU A 95 -8.30 17.77 8.98
C LEU A 95 -7.26 17.89 7.86
N PRO A 96 -6.15 18.65 8.03
CA PRO A 96 -5.09 18.72 7.03
C PRO A 96 -4.47 17.35 6.73
N PHE A 97 -4.31 16.48 7.73
CA PHE A 97 -3.84 15.12 7.50
C PHE A 97 -4.88 14.27 6.75
N LEU A 98 -6.13 14.27 7.19
CA LEU A 98 -7.20 13.46 6.59
C LEU A 98 -7.45 13.84 5.12
N VAL A 99 -7.43 15.13 4.79
CA VAL A 99 -7.66 15.60 3.40
C VAL A 99 -6.35 15.64 2.61
N GLY A 100 -5.26 16.12 3.20
CA GLY A 100 -4.00 16.33 2.50
C GLY A 100 -3.26 15.03 2.18
N PHE A 101 -3.33 14.00 3.02
CA PHE A 101 -2.63 12.74 2.78
C PHE A 101 -3.14 12.00 1.52
N PRO A 102 -4.45 11.80 1.30
CA PRO A 102 -4.97 11.21 0.05
C PRO A 102 -4.57 12.01 -1.20
N ILE A 103 -4.59 13.35 -1.12
CA ILE A 103 -4.18 14.23 -2.23
C ILE A 103 -2.69 14.06 -2.55
N LEU A 104 -1.85 14.04 -1.52
CA LEU A 104 -0.42 13.77 -1.67
C LEU A 104 -0.18 12.42 -2.34
N LEU A 105 -0.87 11.37 -1.87
CA LEU A 105 -0.77 10.02 -2.42
C LEU A 105 -1.22 9.97 -3.88
N TYR A 106 -2.32 10.65 -4.22
CA TYR A 106 -2.82 10.79 -5.59
C TYR A 106 -1.77 11.42 -6.51
N HIS A 107 -1.16 12.54 -6.09
CA HIS A 107 -0.13 13.20 -6.88
C HIS A 107 1.11 12.32 -7.04
N ARG A 108 1.55 11.64 -5.99
CA ARG A 108 2.71 10.73 -6.04
C ARG A 108 2.51 9.56 -7.00
N ILE A 109 1.31 8.98 -7.03
CA ILE A 109 0.99 7.85 -7.91
C ILE A 109 0.77 8.33 -9.37
N ASN A 110 0.04 9.42 -9.59
CA ASN A 110 -0.29 9.88 -10.94
C ASN A 110 0.86 10.56 -11.67
N PHE A 111 1.85 11.11 -10.96
CA PHE A 111 3.01 11.73 -11.59
C PHE A 111 3.75 10.77 -12.54
N ILE A 112 3.74 9.47 -12.25
CA ILE A 112 4.44 8.44 -13.05
C ILE A 112 3.48 7.39 -13.61
N GLY A 113 2.36 7.13 -12.93
CA GLY A 113 1.37 6.13 -13.34
C GLY A 113 0.54 6.49 -14.58
N ALA A 114 0.79 7.62 -15.25
CA ALA A 114 -0.03 8.24 -16.30
C ALA A 114 -0.11 7.48 -17.64
N PHE A 115 0.20 6.18 -17.69
CA PHE A 115 0.00 5.39 -18.89
C PHE A 115 -1.49 5.15 -19.13
N ALA A 116 -1.99 5.59 -20.29
CA ALA A 116 -3.38 5.40 -20.68
C ALA A 116 -3.69 3.93 -21.04
N GLU A 117 -2.75 3.21 -21.63
CA GLU A 117 -2.95 1.82 -22.05
C GLU A 117 -2.55 0.80 -20.96
N PRO A 118 -3.35 -0.26 -20.72
CA PRO A 118 -3.05 -1.30 -19.74
C PRO A 118 -1.72 -2.01 -20.01
N GLU A 119 -1.43 -2.31 -21.28
CA GLU A 119 -0.21 -3.02 -21.67
C GLU A 119 1.05 -2.20 -21.39
N ARG A 120 1.05 -0.90 -21.70
CA ARG A 120 2.19 -0.02 -21.43
C ARG A 120 2.44 0.14 -19.93
N HIS A 121 1.37 0.24 -19.14
CA HIS A 121 1.45 0.28 -17.69
C HIS A 121 2.11 -1.00 -17.14
N GLU A 122 1.67 -2.15 -17.61
CA GLU A 122 2.20 -3.45 -17.20
C GLU A 122 3.68 -3.61 -17.60
N ARG A 123 4.04 -3.26 -18.84
CA ARG A 123 5.44 -3.28 -19.32
C ARG A 123 6.33 -2.32 -18.52
N PHE A 124 5.84 -1.13 -18.19
CA PHE A 124 6.57 -0.17 -17.38
C PHE A 124 6.87 -0.73 -15.98
N ILE A 125 5.86 -1.26 -15.29
CA ILE A 125 6.04 -1.84 -13.95
C ILE A 125 7.01 -3.02 -14.03
N GLN A 126 6.81 -3.91 -15.01
CA GLN A 126 7.70 -5.03 -15.30
C GLN A 126 9.18 -4.61 -15.44
N ALA A 127 9.45 -3.58 -16.24
CA ALA A 127 10.81 -3.08 -16.42
C ALA A 127 11.41 -2.56 -15.11
N LYS A 128 10.67 -1.76 -14.33
CA LYS A 128 11.16 -1.20 -13.05
C LYS A 128 11.35 -2.26 -11.96
N GLU A 129 10.47 -3.26 -11.94
CA GLU A 129 10.58 -4.41 -11.04
C GLU A 129 11.84 -5.24 -11.34
N LEU A 130 12.16 -5.44 -12.63
CA LEU A 130 13.37 -6.14 -13.04
C LEU A 130 14.65 -5.37 -12.69
N THR A 131 14.70 -4.07 -12.99
CA THR A 131 15.91 -3.28 -12.70
C THR A 131 16.18 -3.22 -11.20
N TYR A 132 15.13 -3.25 -10.38
CA TYR A 132 15.23 -3.43 -8.93
C TYR A 132 15.80 -4.80 -8.54
N LEU A 133 15.29 -5.89 -9.10
CA LEU A 133 15.77 -7.25 -8.81
C LEU A 133 17.22 -7.47 -9.22
N LEU A 134 17.64 -6.87 -10.34
CA LEU A 134 19.03 -6.90 -10.82
C LEU A 134 19.93 -5.91 -10.09
N ASN A 135 19.37 -5.10 -9.19
CA ASN A 135 20.07 -4.03 -8.47
C ASN A 135 20.74 -3.03 -9.42
N VAL A 136 20.18 -2.77 -10.61
CA VAL A 136 20.75 -1.89 -11.63
C VAL A 136 20.40 -0.43 -11.38
N SER A 137 19.21 -0.16 -10.84
CA SER A 137 18.69 1.20 -10.63
C SER A 137 17.89 1.32 -9.33
N ASP A 138 18.01 2.46 -8.66
CA ASP A 138 17.18 2.81 -7.48
C ASP A 138 15.81 3.40 -7.84
N ASP A 139 15.48 3.49 -9.14
CA ASP A 139 14.24 4.04 -9.69
C ASP A 139 12.97 3.48 -9.03
N TYR A 140 12.99 2.21 -8.63
CA TYR A 140 11.85 1.57 -7.97
C TYR A 140 11.42 2.31 -6.69
N TYR A 141 12.39 2.84 -5.93
CA TYR A 141 12.11 3.65 -4.75
C TYR A 141 11.85 5.10 -5.12
N VAL A 142 12.67 5.69 -5.99
CA VAL A 142 12.57 7.11 -6.38
C VAL A 142 11.21 7.42 -7.00
N LEU A 143 10.68 6.49 -7.80
CA LEU A 143 9.39 6.61 -8.48
C LEU A 143 8.21 6.09 -7.63
N ASN A 144 8.44 5.71 -6.37
CA ASN A 144 7.43 5.15 -5.47
C ASN A 144 6.66 3.95 -6.07
N VAL A 145 7.32 3.16 -6.91
CA VAL A 145 6.70 2.03 -7.64
C VAL A 145 6.08 1.03 -6.67
N ALA A 146 6.71 0.85 -5.51
CA ALA A 146 6.21 0.01 -4.41
C ALA A 146 4.76 0.32 -3.98
N GLN A 147 4.31 1.57 -4.14
CA GLN A 147 2.97 1.98 -3.72
C GLN A 147 1.87 1.50 -4.66
N TYR A 148 2.17 1.32 -5.95
CA TYR A 148 1.17 0.99 -6.96
C TYR A 148 1.45 -0.29 -7.75
N ALA A 149 2.65 -0.88 -7.64
CA ALA A 149 3.04 -2.09 -8.37
C ALA A 149 2.13 -3.29 -8.16
N SER A 150 1.45 -3.38 -7.01
CA SER A 150 0.57 -4.52 -6.73
C SER A 150 -0.78 -4.46 -7.46
N TYR A 151 -1.16 -3.30 -7.99
CA TYR A 151 -2.50 -3.05 -8.51
C TYR A 151 -2.57 -3.10 -10.02
N SER A 152 -3.75 -3.44 -10.54
CA SER A 152 -4.05 -3.33 -11.98
C SER A 152 -4.07 -1.85 -12.41
N ARG A 153 -3.98 -1.59 -13.72
CA ARG A 153 -4.02 -0.22 -14.26
C ARG A 153 -5.24 0.56 -13.79
N ASP A 154 -6.41 -0.07 -13.83
CA ASP A 154 -7.69 0.57 -13.47
C ASP A 154 -7.81 0.84 -11.96
N MET A 155 -7.03 0.13 -11.14
CA MET A 155 -7.00 0.26 -9.69
C MET A 155 -5.65 0.75 -9.16
N ARG A 156 -4.84 1.43 -9.99
CA ARG A 156 -3.54 1.98 -9.55
C ARG A 156 -3.67 2.94 -8.36
N LEU A 157 -4.80 3.64 -8.26
CA LEU A 157 -5.15 4.56 -7.17
C LEU A 157 -5.86 3.88 -6.01
N PHE A 158 -5.87 2.54 -5.94
CA PHE A 158 -6.50 1.79 -4.86
C PHE A 158 -6.11 2.26 -3.45
N PRO A 159 -4.82 2.56 -3.14
CA PRO A 159 -4.45 3.16 -1.86
C PRO A 159 -5.22 4.45 -1.52
N VAL A 160 -5.47 5.30 -2.53
CA VAL A 160 -6.25 6.54 -2.40
C VAL A 160 -7.73 6.21 -2.20
N HIS A 161 -8.30 5.30 -2.99
CA HIS A 161 -9.69 4.85 -2.85
C HIS A 161 -9.97 4.30 -1.45
N VAL A 162 -9.04 3.54 -0.86
CA VAL A 162 -9.16 3.06 0.52
C VAL A 162 -9.15 4.20 1.53
N CYS A 163 -8.32 5.23 1.34
CA CYS A 163 -8.32 6.40 2.22
C CYS A 163 -9.64 7.18 2.11
N VAL A 164 -10.13 7.41 0.89
CA VAL A 164 -11.43 8.07 0.64
C VAL A 164 -12.57 7.28 1.27
N LEU A 165 -12.61 5.95 1.08
CA LEU A 165 -13.58 5.08 1.75
C LEU A 165 -13.53 5.25 3.26
N LYS A 166 -12.33 5.22 3.86
CA LYS A 166 -12.16 5.42 5.30
C LYS A 166 -12.67 6.79 5.76
N VAL A 167 -12.45 7.86 5.01
CA VAL A 167 -12.99 9.20 5.32
C VAL A 167 -14.50 9.23 5.22
N VAL A 168 -15.09 8.62 4.20
CA VAL A 168 -16.55 8.54 4.05
C VAL A 168 -17.15 7.78 5.22
N LEU A 169 -16.60 6.62 5.57
CA LEU A 169 -17.06 5.84 6.73
C LEU A 169 -16.84 6.60 8.05
N LEU A 170 -15.73 7.34 8.18
CA LEU A 170 -15.48 8.21 9.31
C LEU A 170 -16.53 9.33 9.38
N GLY A 171 -16.92 9.90 8.23
CA GLY A 171 -17.98 10.90 8.11
C GLY A 171 -19.33 10.36 8.58
N VAL A 172 -19.71 9.16 8.13
CA VAL A 172 -20.90 8.45 8.62
C VAL A 172 -20.81 8.23 10.13
N PHE A 173 -19.63 7.85 10.63
CA PHE A 173 -19.39 7.70 12.07
C PHE A 173 -19.53 9.02 12.83
N THR A 174 -18.95 10.12 12.33
CA THR A 174 -18.94 11.42 13.01
C THR A 174 -20.28 12.15 12.97
N PHE A 175 -21.02 12.04 11.88
CA PHE A 175 -22.27 12.79 11.72
C PHE A 175 -23.50 11.95 12.05
N GLY A 176 -23.41 10.63 11.93
CA GLY A 176 -24.49 9.71 12.28
C GLY A 176 -24.55 9.32 13.76
N ARG A 177 -23.56 9.71 14.57
CA ARG A 177 -23.51 9.32 16.00
C ARG A 177 -24.52 10.12 16.81
N SER A 178 -25.42 9.42 17.47
CA SER A 178 -26.31 10.01 18.47
C SER A 178 -25.55 10.42 19.74
N ARG A 179 -25.97 11.51 20.38
CA ARG A 179 -25.48 11.87 21.71
C ARG A 179 -26.07 10.89 22.72
N TYR A 180 -25.21 10.19 23.46
CA TYR A 180 -25.66 9.33 24.55
C TYR A 180 -26.43 10.19 25.57
N PRO A 181 -27.61 9.75 26.05
CA PRO A 181 -28.19 8.40 25.93
C PRO A 181 -29.12 8.15 24.72
N SER A 182 -29.38 9.13 23.86
CA SER A 182 -30.23 8.92 22.66
C SER A 182 -29.59 7.88 21.72
N ILE A 183 -30.45 7.06 21.10
CA ILE A 183 -30.08 6.02 20.13
C ILE A 183 -30.71 6.25 18.75
N ASP A 184 -31.37 7.39 18.54
CA ASP A 184 -32.30 7.60 17.41
C ASP A 184 -31.63 7.49 16.03
N MET A 185 -30.39 7.97 15.93
CA MET A 185 -29.63 7.99 14.67
C MET A 185 -28.79 6.72 14.44
N GLN A 186 -28.70 5.82 15.42
CA GLN A 186 -27.87 4.61 15.31
C GLN A 186 -28.31 3.66 14.18
N PRO A 187 -29.62 3.42 13.94
CA PRO A 187 -30.06 2.59 12.82
C PRO A 187 -29.68 3.19 11.46
N LEU A 188 -29.83 4.52 11.30
CA LEU A 188 -29.47 5.23 10.08
C LEU A 188 -27.95 5.21 9.85
N GLN A 189 -27.16 5.45 10.90
CA GLN A 189 -25.70 5.37 10.87
C GLN A 189 -25.23 3.98 10.42
N GLY A 190 -25.82 2.94 11.01
CA GLY A 190 -25.59 1.56 10.60
C GLY A 190 -25.91 1.37 9.12
N MET A 191 -27.15 1.64 8.70
CA MET A 191 -27.59 1.45 7.32
C MET A 191 -26.66 2.14 6.31
N LEU A 192 -26.30 3.41 6.54
CA LEU A 192 -25.38 4.14 5.67
C LEU A 192 -23.99 3.49 5.61
N PHE A 193 -23.48 2.99 6.74
CA PHE A 193 -22.21 2.28 6.80
C PHE A 193 -22.23 0.99 5.96
N ALA A 194 -23.29 0.18 6.05
CA ALA A 194 -23.44 -1.02 5.24
C ALA A 194 -23.61 -0.71 3.75
N VAL A 195 -24.45 0.25 3.38
CA VAL A 195 -24.67 0.62 1.97
C VAL A 195 -23.36 1.06 1.31
N VAL A 196 -22.57 1.92 1.97
CA VAL A 196 -21.27 2.37 1.45
C VAL A 196 -20.33 1.18 1.24
N LEU A 197 -20.24 0.27 2.21
CA LEU A 197 -19.38 -0.91 2.11
C LEU A 197 -19.82 -1.85 0.98
N ILE A 198 -21.12 -2.17 0.88
CA ILE A 198 -21.66 -3.04 -0.16
C ILE A 198 -21.33 -2.46 -1.54
N VAL A 199 -21.66 -1.19 -1.79
CA VAL A 199 -21.41 -0.54 -3.09
C VAL A 199 -19.92 -0.60 -3.47
N VAL A 200 -19.03 -0.29 -2.54
CA VAL A 200 -17.59 -0.24 -2.81
C VAL A 200 -16.99 -1.64 -2.97
N VAL A 201 -17.41 -2.61 -2.17
CA VAL A 201 -16.99 -4.02 -2.29
C VAL A 201 -17.49 -4.64 -3.59
N THR A 202 -18.76 -4.41 -3.96
CA THR A 202 -19.37 -4.82 -5.23
C THR A 202 -18.57 -4.27 -6.41
N HIS A 203 -18.30 -2.96 -6.44
CA HIS A 203 -17.52 -2.32 -7.49
C HIS A 203 -16.11 -2.93 -7.61
N ARG A 204 -15.40 -3.08 -6.48
CA ARG A 204 -14.04 -3.64 -6.46
C ARG A 204 -13.98 -5.10 -6.88
N SER A 205 -14.91 -5.92 -6.41
CA SER A 205 -14.88 -7.37 -6.58
C SER A 205 -15.34 -7.80 -7.97
N TRP A 206 -16.36 -7.15 -8.53
CA TRP A 206 -16.92 -7.56 -9.81
C TRP A 206 -16.38 -6.80 -11.01
N TRP A 207 -16.06 -5.51 -10.89
CA TRP A 207 -15.83 -4.68 -12.08
C TRP A 207 -14.35 -4.41 -12.35
N ALA A 208 -13.53 -4.29 -11.32
CA ALA A 208 -12.20 -3.69 -11.48
C ALA A 208 -11.02 -4.57 -11.02
N SER A 209 -11.27 -5.62 -10.23
CA SER A 209 -10.26 -6.56 -9.70
C SER A 209 -8.93 -5.88 -9.32
N PRO A 210 -8.78 -5.39 -8.09
CA PRO A 210 -7.75 -4.40 -7.77
C PRO A 210 -6.32 -4.90 -7.89
N PHE A 211 -6.06 -6.20 -7.75
CA PHE A 211 -4.71 -6.74 -7.66
C PHE A 211 -4.28 -7.48 -8.93
N ARG A 212 -3.00 -7.32 -9.31
CA ARG A 212 -2.36 -8.10 -10.39
C ARG A 212 -2.20 -9.57 -10.02
N CYS A 213 -1.92 -9.86 -8.75
CA CYS A 213 -1.77 -11.22 -8.23
C CYS A 213 -3.12 -11.87 -7.93
N ARG A 214 -3.40 -13.01 -8.56
CA ARG A 214 -4.62 -13.79 -8.31
C ARG A 214 -4.78 -14.22 -6.85
N SER A 215 -3.70 -14.60 -6.17
CA SER A 215 -3.77 -14.97 -4.74
C SER A 215 -4.14 -13.80 -3.84
N THR A 216 -3.63 -12.61 -4.16
CA THR A 216 -3.96 -11.39 -3.41
C THR A 216 -5.38 -10.93 -3.69
N ALA A 217 -5.84 -11.06 -4.95
CA ALA A 217 -7.23 -10.81 -5.31
C ALA A 217 -8.20 -11.74 -4.56
N GLN A 218 -7.88 -13.05 -4.47
CA GLN A 218 -8.65 -14.01 -3.68
C GLN A 218 -8.68 -13.66 -2.20
N LEU A 219 -7.53 -13.29 -1.62
CA LEU A 219 -7.48 -12.85 -0.22
C LEU A 219 -8.31 -11.59 0.02
N SER A 220 -8.21 -10.61 -0.88
CA SER A 220 -9.03 -9.39 -0.83
C SER A 220 -10.52 -9.69 -0.87
N PHE A 221 -10.95 -10.61 -1.74
CA PHE A 221 -12.34 -11.00 -1.86
C PHE A 221 -12.88 -11.61 -0.56
N VAL A 222 -12.10 -12.49 0.09
CA VAL A 222 -12.46 -13.08 1.39
C VAL A 222 -12.60 -12.00 2.46
N LEU A 223 -11.63 -11.07 2.54
CA LEU A 223 -11.67 -9.97 3.51
C LEU A 223 -12.83 -9.00 3.26
N ASP A 224 -13.07 -8.64 2.00
CA ASP A 224 -14.18 -7.77 1.61
C ASP A 224 -15.54 -8.44 1.90
N SER A 225 -15.63 -9.78 1.75
CA SER A 225 -16.82 -10.57 2.11
C SER A 225 -17.08 -10.60 3.62
N LEU A 226 -16.03 -10.81 4.42
CA LEU A 226 -16.11 -10.75 5.90
C LEU A 226 -16.54 -9.36 6.36
N LEU A 227 -15.93 -8.31 5.81
CA LEU A 227 -16.28 -6.93 6.14
C LEU A 227 -17.73 -6.59 5.78
N THR A 228 -18.23 -7.11 4.66
CA THR A 228 -19.63 -6.93 4.25
C THR A 228 -20.58 -7.70 5.18
N PHE A 229 -20.20 -8.90 5.61
CA PHE A 229 -20.94 -9.67 6.60
C PHE A 229 -21.04 -8.92 7.94
N ASP A 230 -19.92 -8.37 8.43
CA ASP A 230 -19.89 -7.60 9.67
C ASP A 230 -20.77 -6.35 9.58
N ALA A 231 -20.73 -5.67 8.44
CA ALA A 231 -21.59 -4.53 8.18
C ALA A 231 -23.07 -4.95 8.23
N ILE A 232 -23.48 -5.99 7.50
CA ILE A 232 -24.88 -6.44 7.48
C ILE A 232 -25.34 -6.86 8.89
N MET A 233 -24.56 -7.68 9.59
CA MET A 233 -24.86 -8.15 10.94
C MET A 233 -24.95 -7.00 11.97
N GLY A 234 -24.15 -5.95 11.79
CA GLY A 234 -24.18 -4.77 12.65
C GLY A 234 -25.36 -3.82 12.39
N THR A 235 -25.95 -3.87 11.19
CA THR A 235 -26.92 -2.84 10.74
C THR A 235 -28.37 -3.23 10.83
N ASP A 236 -28.68 -4.51 10.99
CA ASP A 236 -30.00 -4.98 10.64
C ASP A 236 -30.89 -5.33 11.86
N PRO A 237 -31.89 -4.48 12.20
CA PRO A 237 -32.96 -4.85 13.13
C PRO A 237 -33.93 -5.89 12.54
N GLN A 238 -33.92 -6.17 11.24
CA GLN A 238 -34.72 -7.21 10.57
C GLN A 238 -33.97 -8.54 10.35
N CYS A 239 -32.63 -8.60 10.31
CA CYS A 239 -31.90 -9.87 10.52
C CYS A 239 -32.05 -10.35 11.97
N MET A 240 -32.29 -9.43 12.91
CA MET A 240 -32.84 -9.79 14.22
C MET A 240 -34.20 -10.49 14.08
N LEU A 241 -35.00 -10.15 13.06
CA LEU A 241 -36.32 -10.71 12.74
C LEU A 241 -36.29 -11.97 11.84
N LEU A 242 -35.27 -12.17 10.99
CA LEU A 242 -35.06 -13.41 10.24
C LEU A 242 -34.46 -14.51 11.12
N LEU A 243 -33.64 -14.15 12.11
CA LEU A 243 -33.25 -15.04 13.22
C LEU A 243 -34.30 -15.09 14.36
N SER A 244 -35.22 -14.11 14.45
CA SER A 244 -36.40 -14.13 15.34
C SER A 244 -37.72 -14.36 14.60
N ALA A 245 -37.69 -15.04 13.45
CA ALA A 245 -38.91 -15.50 12.79
C ALA A 245 -39.60 -16.62 13.62
N ASN A 246 -38.97 -17.03 14.72
CA ASN A 246 -39.64 -17.69 15.83
C ASN A 246 -39.98 -16.67 16.91
N PRO A 247 -41.24 -16.60 17.38
CA PRO A 247 -41.68 -15.70 18.43
C PRO A 247 -41.11 -16.15 19.78
N ILE A 248 -39.82 -15.88 20.04
CA ILE A 248 -39.14 -16.33 21.26
C ILE A 248 -38.87 -15.13 22.17
N LYS A 249 -39.51 -15.19 23.34
CA LYS A 249 -39.56 -14.22 24.44
C LYS A 249 -38.22 -13.97 25.17
N SER A 250 -37.05 -14.09 24.54
CA SER A 250 -35.79 -13.88 25.28
C SER A 250 -34.70 -13.22 24.45
N ALA A 251 -34.39 -11.96 24.78
CA ALA A 251 -33.28 -11.19 24.22
C ALA A 251 -31.90 -11.87 24.48
N LEU A 252 -31.81 -12.72 25.51
CA LEU A 252 -30.57 -13.42 25.90
C LEU A 252 -30.17 -14.50 24.88
N THR A 253 -31.14 -15.22 24.31
CA THR A 253 -30.88 -16.28 23.32
C THR A 253 -30.59 -15.72 21.93
N VAL A 254 -31.15 -14.55 21.59
CA VAL A 254 -30.86 -13.87 20.33
C VAL A 254 -29.45 -13.27 20.32
N ALA A 255 -29.01 -12.72 21.45
CA ALA A 255 -27.64 -12.22 21.60
C ALA A 255 -26.60 -13.35 21.55
N SER A 256 -26.87 -14.51 22.16
CA SER A 256 -25.94 -15.66 22.13
C SER A 256 -25.79 -16.27 20.74
N VAL A 257 -26.88 -16.36 19.96
CA VAL A 257 -26.83 -16.85 18.57
C VAL A 257 -26.06 -15.89 17.66
N LYS A 258 -26.23 -14.56 17.84
CA LYS A 258 -25.45 -13.56 17.09
C LYS A 258 -23.95 -13.68 17.37
N VAL A 259 -23.57 -13.79 18.65
CA VAL A 259 -22.17 -13.96 19.04
C VAL A 259 -21.61 -15.30 18.52
N ALA A 260 -22.39 -16.37 18.58
CA ALA A 260 -21.98 -17.68 18.05
C ALA A 260 -21.80 -17.66 16.52
N LEU A 261 -22.72 -17.03 15.78
CA LEU A 261 -22.62 -16.89 14.32
C LEU A 261 -21.44 -16.01 13.93
N LEU A 262 -21.25 -14.87 14.60
CA LEU A 262 -20.11 -13.99 14.39
C LEU A 262 -18.81 -14.76 14.65
N GLY A 263 -18.73 -15.49 15.77
CA GLY A 263 -17.59 -16.34 16.11
C GLY A 263 -17.32 -17.44 15.08
N PHE A 264 -18.36 -18.11 14.60
CA PHE A 264 -18.25 -19.13 13.56
C PHE A 264 -17.74 -18.56 12.23
N VAL A 265 -18.33 -17.46 11.75
CA VAL A 265 -17.91 -16.84 10.48
C VAL A 265 -16.49 -16.30 10.56
N HIS A 266 -16.10 -15.69 11.68
CA HIS A 266 -14.73 -15.21 11.88
C HIS A 266 -13.71 -16.35 12.03
N THR A 267 -14.07 -17.45 12.71
CA THR A 267 -13.18 -18.62 12.80
C THR A 267 -13.00 -19.27 11.43
N MET A 268 -14.07 -19.46 10.66
CA MET A 268 -13.98 -19.95 9.27
C MET A 268 -13.20 -18.99 8.37
N GLY A 269 -13.47 -17.69 8.46
CA GLY A 269 -12.73 -16.66 7.75
C GLY A 269 -11.23 -16.68 8.07
N THR A 270 -10.89 -16.83 9.35
CA THR A 270 -9.50 -16.95 9.82
C THR A 270 -8.83 -18.21 9.27
N LEU A 271 -9.52 -19.35 9.25
CA LEU A 271 -9.01 -20.58 8.66
C LEU A 271 -8.76 -20.44 7.16
N VAL A 272 -9.68 -19.81 6.42
CA VAL A 272 -9.52 -19.54 4.99
C VAL A 272 -8.34 -18.61 4.73
N VAL A 273 -8.24 -17.51 5.48
CA VAL A 273 -7.11 -16.56 5.38
C VAL A 273 -5.79 -17.27 5.68
N ALA A 274 -5.73 -18.06 6.77
CA ALA A 274 -4.55 -18.84 7.12
C ALA A 274 -4.19 -19.84 6.00
N GLY A 275 -5.17 -20.53 5.42
CA GLY A 275 -4.97 -21.43 4.28
C GLY A 275 -4.40 -20.72 3.05
N VAL A 276 -4.89 -19.53 2.72
CA VAL A 276 -4.36 -18.70 1.62
C VAL A 276 -2.94 -18.22 1.95
N VAL A 277 -2.67 -17.78 3.17
CA VAL A 277 -1.33 -17.31 3.60
C VAL A 277 -0.32 -18.46 3.60
N VAL A 278 -0.67 -19.61 4.16
CA VAL A 278 0.20 -20.80 4.17
C VAL A 278 0.40 -21.31 2.74
N GLY A 279 -0.67 -21.40 1.94
CA GLY A 279 -0.58 -21.79 0.54
C GLY A 279 0.30 -20.85 -0.29
N THR A 280 0.21 -19.54 -0.05
CA THR A 280 1.08 -18.55 -0.71
C THR A 280 2.52 -18.63 -0.24
N PHE A 281 2.75 -18.86 1.06
CA PHE A 281 4.08 -19.07 1.63
C PHE A 281 4.75 -20.36 1.07
N CYS A 282 4.03 -21.47 1.03
CA CYS A 282 4.52 -22.74 0.48
C CYS A 282 4.84 -22.61 -1.01
N LYS A 283 3.97 -21.96 -1.78
CA LYS A 283 4.22 -21.66 -3.20
C LYS A 283 5.40 -20.71 -3.38
N LYS A 284 5.59 -19.71 -2.51
CA LYS A 284 6.77 -18.83 -2.52
C LYS A 284 8.05 -19.62 -2.24
N ARG A 285 8.03 -20.51 -1.24
CA ARG A 285 9.15 -21.39 -0.89
C ARG A 285 9.49 -22.35 -2.03
N ALA A 286 8.49 -22.87 -2.73
CA ALA A 286 8.63 -23.67 -3.94
C ALA A 286 9.02 -22.86 -5.19
N ARG A 287 9.25 -21.54 -5.06
CA ARG A 287 9.50 -20.59 -6.17
C ARG A 287 8.41 -20.60 -7.26
N GLN A 288 7.19 -20.99 -6.90
CA GLN A 288 6.01 -21.00 -7.76
C GLN A 288 5.19 -19.70 -7.62
N LEU A 289 5.18 -19.10 -6.43
CA LEU A 289 4.65 -17.76 -6.18
C LEU A 289 5.84 -16.79 -6.14
N ASN A 290 6.28 -16.45 -7.33
CA ASN A 290 7.15 -15.31 -7.53
C ASN A 290 6.25 -14.12 -7.87
N TRP A 291 6.75 -12.89 -7.73
CA TRP A 291 6.04 -11.63 -8.04
C TRP A 291 5.08 -11.71 -9.24
N PRO A 292 4.03 -10.86 -9.31
CA PRO A 292 3.08 -10.87 -10.43
C PRO A 292 3.77 -10.85 -11.81
N THR A 293 4.94 -10.22 -11.87
CA THR A 293 5.81 -10.16 -13.06
C THR A 293 6.53 -11.45 -13.41
N HIS A 294 6.89 -12.30 -12.46
CA HIS A 294 7.57 -13.57 -12.76
C HIS A 294 6.69 -14.59 -13.50
N ILE A 295 5.36 -14.50 -13.38
CA ILE A 295 4.42 -15.39 -14.09
C ILE A 295 4.46 -15.11 -15.60
N HIS A 296 4.63 -13.84 -15.98
CA HIS A 296 4.74 -13.40 -17.37
C HIS A 296 6.19 -13.31 -17.86
N MET A 297 7.18 -13.26 -16.95
CA MET A 297 8.61 -13.24 -17.26
C MET A 297 9.29 -14.61 -17.12
N ARG A 298 8.59 -15.74 -17.32
CA ARG A 298 9.18 -17.10 -17.20
C ARG A 298 10.54 -17.28 -17.89
N PRO A 299 10.79 -16.74 -19.10
CA PRO A 299 12.11 -16.82 -19.74
C PRO A 299 13.17 -16.09 -18.92
N LEU A 300 12.83 -14.92 -18.39
CA LEU A 300 13.71 -14.09 -17.59
C LEU A 300 14.10 -14.75 -16.27
N VAL A 301 13.14 -15.33 -15.54
CA VAL A 301 13.40 -16.06 -14.28
C VAL A 301 14.43 -17.16 -14.45
N ARG A 302 14.41 -17.84 -15.61
CA ARG A 302 15.38 -18.89 -15.95
C ARG A 302 16.79 -18.33 -16.14
N HIS A 303 16.91 -17.12 -16.70
CA HIS A 303 18.19 -16.48 -16.98
C HIS A 303 18.64 -15.48 -15.91
N VAL A 304 17.81 -15.19 -14.88
CA VAL A 304 18.13 -14.23 -13.80
C VAL A 304 19.49 -14.52 -13.16
N ALA A 305 19.85 -15.79 -12.92
CA ALA A 305 21.15 -16.14 -12.33
C ALA A 305 22.35 -15.82 -13.25
N GLN A 306 22.13 -15.85 -14.56
CA GLN A 306 23.14 -15.52 -15.56
C GLN A 306 23.23 -14.00 -15.74
N VAL A 307 22.08 -13.32 -15.82
CA VAL A 307 21.99 -11.85 -15.89
C VAL A 307 22.54 -11.19 -14.62
N THR A 308 22.29 -11.73 -13.42
CA THR A 308 22.88 -11.18 -12.19
C THR A 308 24.39 -11.33 -12.14
N LYS A 309 24.94 -12.45 -12.62
CA LYS A 309 26.39 -12.62 -12.80
C LYS A 309 26.95 -11.60 -13.79
N TRP A 310 26.24 -11.33 -14.88
CA TRP A 310 26.63 -10.32 -15.87
C TRP A 310 26.59 -8.91 -15.28
N VAL A 311 25.53 -8.55 -14.57
CA VAL A 311 25.42 -7.24 -13.89
C VAL A 311 26.49 -7.09 -12.81
N ALA A 312 26.78 -8.14 -12.05
CA ALA A 312 27.86 -8.13 -11.06
C ALA A 312 29.23 -7.95 -11.74
N ALA A 313 29.48 -8.62 -12.86
CA ALA A 313 30.69 -8.45 -13.66
C ALA A 313 30.79 -7.05 -14.26
N LEU A 314 29.68 -6.49 -14.77
CA LEU A 314 29.59 -5.11 -15.27
C LEU A 314 29.85 -4.08 -14.17
N LYS A 315 29.28 -4.25 -12.98
CA LYS A 315 29.54 -3.36 -11.83
C LYS A 315 30.99 -3.46 -11.32
N ALA A 316 31.54 -4.67 -11.32
CA ALA A 316 32.96 -4.86 -11.00
C ALA A 316 33.85 -4.21 -12.08
N ALA A 317 33.42 -4.24 -13.34
CA ALA A 317 34.08 -3.57 -14.44
C ALA A 317 33.90 -2.04 -14.42
N ASP A 318 32.76 -1.52 -13.95
CA ASP A 318 32.47 -0.09 -13.77
C ASP A 318 33.43 0.57 -12.77
N HIS A 319 33.80 -0.15 -11.70
CA HIS A 319 34.87 0.25 -10.78
C HIS A 319 36.27 0.32 -11.45
N VAL A 320 36.45 -0.35 -12.59
CA VAL A 320 37.72 -0.44 -13.34
C VAL A 320 37.70 0.44 -14.62
N LEU A 321 36.53 0.74 -15.17
CA LEU A 321 36.30 1.45 -16.43
C LEU A 321 35.54 2.76 -16.16
N GLN A 322 36.25 3.77 -15.65
CA GLN A 322 35.74 5.15 -15.50
C GLN A 322 35.56 5.89 -16.85
N ARG A 323 34.99 5.29 -17.90
CA ARG A 323 34.83 5.97 -19.20
C ARG A 323 33.47 5.71 -19.85
N ASP A 324 32.89 6.81 -20.34
CA ASP A 324 31.57 7.06 -20.92
C ASP A 324 30.95 5.98 -21.84
N GLN A 325 31.76 5.07 -22.40
CA GLN A 325 31.29 4.03 -23.31
C GLN A 325 30.44 2.94 -22.62
N LEU A 326 30.63 2.68 -21.32
CA LEU A 326 29.87 1.64 -20.62
C LEU A 326 28.42 2.09 -20.33
N HIS A 327 28.21 3.38 -20.04
CA HIS A 327 26.87 3.94 -19.87
C HIS A 327 26.09 3.96 -21.18
N GLU A 328 26.75 4.27 -22.29
CA GLU A 328 26.16 4.24 -23.63
C GLU A 328 25.79 2.81 -24.04
N MET A 329 26.65 1.83 -23.75
CA MET A 329 26.37 0.41 -23.98
C MET A 329 25.28 -0.14 -23.04
N ALA A 330 25.25 0.23 -21.76
CA ALA A 330 24.19 -0.16 -20.84
C ALA A 330 22.83 0.44 -21.24
N ALA A 331 22.83 1.68 -21.74
CA ALA A 331 21.65 2.32 -22.30
C ALA A 331 21.18 1.59 -23.57
N LEU A 332 22.10 1.21 -24.48
CA LEU A 332 21.80 0.42 -25.68
C LEU A 332 21.27 -0.98 -25.36
N ILE A 333 21.84 -1.67 -24.37
CA ILE A 333 21.33 -2.97 -23.90
C ILE A 333 19.94 -2.80 -23.27
N SER A 334 19.72 -1.75 -22.48
CA SER A 334 18.40 -1.47 -21.92
C SER A 334 17.37 -1.13 -23.00
N ALA A 335 17.77 -0.39 -24.04
CA ALA A 335 16.93 0.00 -25.16
C ALA A 335 16.59 -1.21 -26.04
N ALA A 336 17.59 -2.01 -26.41
CA ALA A 336 17.42 -3.25 -27.15
C ALA A 336 16.56 -4.26 -26.36
N TYR A 337 16.67 -4.28 -25.03
CA TYR A 337 15.86 -5.11 -24.15
C TYR A 337 14.39 -4.61 -24.06
N VAL A 338 14.17 -3.30 -23.99
CA VAL A 338 12.82 -2.68 -24.03
C VAL A 338 12.15 -2.90 -25.39
N GLU A 339 12.91 -2.86 -26.48
CA GLU A 339 12.44 -3.12 -27.84
C GLU A 339 12.17 -4.63 -28.07
N ALA A 340 13.02 -5.51 -27.51
CA ALA A 340 12.83 -6.95 -27.49
C ALA A 340 11.59 -7.41 -26.70
N LEU A 341 11.21 -6.67 -25.63
CA LEU A 341 9.93 -6.86 -24.94
C LEU A 341 8.71 -6.49 -25.81
N GLY A 342 8.91 -5.78 -26.92
CA GLY A 342 7.90 -5.45 -27.93
C GLY A 342 7.65 -6.54 -28.98
N SER A 343 8.60 -7.46 -29.21
CA SER A 343 8.45 -8.55 -30.20
C SER A 343 9.03 -9.88 -29.67
N ALA A 344 8.16 -10.85 -29.39
CA ALA A 344 8.51 -12.05 -28.62
C ALA A 344 9.51 -13.04 -29.27
N VAL A 345 9.84 -12.89 -30.57
CA VAL A 345 10.60 -13.91 -31.33
C VAL A 345 11.99 -13.45 -31.77
N LEU A 346 12.20 -12.14 -32.00
CA LEU A 346 13.49 -11.57 -32.43
C LEU A 346 14.43 -11.19 -31.25
N ALA A 347 13.98 -11.46 -30.02
CA ALA A 347 14.59 -10.99 -28.77
C ALA A 347 15.83 -11.78 -28.33
N SER A 348 15.84 -13.11 -28.51
CA SER A 348 16.96 -13.96 -28.04
C SER A 348 18.23 -13.71 -28.84
N GLU A 349 18.14 -13.79 -30.16
CA GLU A 349 19.30 -13.62 -31.05
C GLU A 349 19.93 -12.23 -30.95
N ARG A 350 19.12 -11.16 -30.86
CA ARG A 350 19.66 -9.79 -30.68
C ARG A 350 20.32 -9.58 -29.32
N ILE A 351 19.79 -10.21 -28.27
CA ILE A 351 20.42 -10.17 -26.95
C ILE A 351 21.73 -10.94 -27.00
N ASP A 352 21.76 -12.13 -27.63
CA ASP A 352 22.97 -12.93 -27.80
C ASP A 352 24.02 -12.20 -28.66
N ASP A 353 23.64 -11.48 -29.71
CA ASP A 353 24.55 -10.66 -30.54
C ASP A 353 25.11 -9.45 -29.78
N CYS A 354 24.27 -8.73 -29.03
CA CYS A 354 24.74 -7.66 -28.15
C CYS A 354 25.70 -8.19 -27.08
N VAL A 355 25.43 -9.39 -26.53
CA VAL A 355 26.27 -10.06 -25.55
C VAL A 355 27.59 -10.53 -26.17
N ASN A 356 27.58 -11.10 -27.37
CA ASN A 356 28.79 -11.52 -28.08
C ASN A 356 29.69 -10.33 -28.42
N LYS A 357 29.09 -9.21 -28.83
CA LYS A 357 29.80 -7.96 -29.10
C LYS A 357 30.37 -7.34 -27.82
N PHE A 358 29.67 -7.45 -26.69
CA PHE A 358 30.17 -7.01 -25.39
C PHE A 358 31.32 -7.89 -24.88
N ILE A 359 31.21 -9.21 -25.02
CA ILE A 359 32.27 -10.16 -24.66
C ILE A 359 33.52 -9.95 -25.51
N SER A 360 33.35 -9.69 -26.82
CA SER A 360 34.49 -9.43 -27.71
C SER A 360 35.21 -8.12 -27.35
N GLU A 361 34.48 -7.05 -27.05
CA GLU A 361 35.03 -5.78 -26.54
C GLU A 361 35.79 -5.99 -25.21
N LEU A 362 35.19 -6.71 -24.25
CA LEU A 362 35.84 -7.04 -22.97
C LEU A 362 37.13 -7.87 -23.15
N GLN A 363 37.13 -8.82 -24.08
CA GLN A 363 38.32 -9.60 -24.41
C GLN A 363 39.39 -8.73 -25.08
N HIS A 364 39.00 -7.84 -25.98
CA HIS A 364 39.90 -6.88 -26.61
C HIS A 364 40.58 -5.96 -25.58
N TYR A 365 39.82 -5.46 -24.60
CA TYR A 365 40.37 -4.67 -23.48
C TYR A 365 41.29 -5.47 -22.55
N LYS A 366 40.98 -6.75 -22.28
CA LYS A 366 41.83 -7.66 -21.49
C LYS A 366 43.15 -7.97 -22.20
N VAL A 367 43.16 -8.00 -23.53
CA VAL A 367 44.37 -8.14 -24.34
C VAL A 367 45.16 -6.82 -24.36
N ALA A 368 44.50 -5.68 -24.58
CA ALA A 368 45.15 -4.37 -24.59
C ALA A 368 45.83 -4.01 -23.26
N THR A 369 45.23 -4.40 -22.13
CA THR A 369 45.82 -4.21 -20.79
C THR A 369 46.97 -5.16 -20.46
N ARG A 370 47.04 -6.34 -21.10
CA ARG A 370 48.23 -7.23 -21.00
C ARG A 370 49.42 -6.77 -21.83
N TYR A 371 49.18 -5.99 -22.88
CA TYR A 371 50.23 -5.53 -23.80
C TYR A 371 50.64 -4.06 -23.60
N SER A 372 50.12 -3.37 -22.59
CA SER A 372 50.63 -2.05 -22.20
C SER A 372 51.90 -2.20 -21.36
N PRO A 373 53.09 -1.76 -21.83
CA PRO A 373 54.37 -2.02 -21.17
C PRO A 373 54.63 -1.08 -19.97
N ASN A 374 53.61 -0.57 -19.28
CA ASN A 374 53.79 0.48 -18.27
C ASN A 374 52.82 0.40 -17.07
N THR A 375 52.55 -0.78 -16.54
CA THR A 375 52.04 -0.92 -15.17
C THR A 375 53.18 -1.31 -14.24
N LYS A 376 53.76 -0.30 -13.59
CA LYS A 376 54.58 -0.51 -12.39
C LYS A 376 53.77 -1.38 -11.42
N ARG A 377 54.35 -2.51 -11.00
CA ARG A 377 53.96 -3.25 -9.81
C ARG A 377 53.84 -2.26 -8.65
N PHE A 378 52.64 -2.12 -8.10
CA PHE A 378 52.50 -1.78 -6.70
C PHE A 378 52.26 -3.10 -5.97
N GLU A 379 53.24 -3.48 -5.16
CA GLU A 379 53.14 -4.49 -4.10
C GLU A 379 52.16 -4.04 -3.01
#